data_AF-A0A834G046-F1
#
_entry.id   AF-A0A834G046-F1
#
_cell.length_a   1.000
_cell.length_b   1.000
_cell.length_c   1.000
_cell.angle_alpha   90.00
_cell.angle_beta   90.00
_cell.angle_gamma   90.00
#
_symmetry.space_group_name_H-M   'P 1'
#
loop_
_entity.id
_entity.type
_entity.pdbx_description
1 polymer ?
#
loop_
_entity_poly.entity_id
_entity_poly.type
_entity_poly.pdbx_seq_one_letter_code
_entity_poly.pdbx_strand_id
1 'polypeptide(L)'
;MKFHLWFDPTQDFHNYAILWNPSEIIFYVDDVPIRRYPRKSDATFPLRPMWVYGSIWDASSWATEGGKYKADYEYQPFIGRYRDFKLGGCKASSGSASCSPPWSQPSGPRGLSSQQYAAMDWVQRNYKVYDYCSDPSRDHTLIPEC
;
A
#
# COMPACT_ATOMS: atom_id res chain seq x y z
N MET A 1 7.25 1.66 -4.97
CA MET A 1 7.54 3.02 -4.51
C MET A 1 7.94 2.96 -3.04
N LYS A 2 8.83 3.84 -2.58
CA LYS A 2 9.19 4.00 -1.15
C LYS A 2 8.97 5.46 -0.75
N PHE A 3 8.55 5.68 0.49
CA PHE A 3 8.22 6.99 1.03
C PHE A 3 8.80 7.16 2.43
N HIS A 4 9.18 8.38 2.79
CA HIS A 4 9.19 8.81 4.19
C HIS A 4 7.77 9.20 4.62
N LEU A 5 7.53 9.30 5.92
CA LEU A 5 6.25 9.75 6.47
C LEU A 5 6.35 11.20 6.95
N TRP A 6 5.22 11.91 6.95
CA TRP A 6 5.10 13.29 7.44
C TRP A 6 4.89 13.38 8.97
N PHE A 7 5.13 12.28 9.67
CA PHE A 7 5.04 12.11 11.12
C PHE A 7 6.01 11.02 11.57
N ASP A 8 6.24 10.91 12.88
CA ASP A 8 7.00 9.80 13.47
C ASP A 8 6.06 8.60 13.73
N PRO A 9 6.17 7.49 12.97
CA PRO A 9 5.28 6.34 13.10
C PRO A 9 5.49 5.53 14.40
N THR A 10 6.46 5.90 15.24
CA THR A 10 6.77 5.23 16.51
C THR A 10 6.08 5.87 17.72
N GLN A 11 5.60 7.11 17.59
CA GLN A 11 5.07 7.88 18.71
C GLN A 11 3.56 7.69 18.93
N ASP A 12 2.80 7.38 17.89
CA ASP A 12 1.35 7.12 17.99
C ASP A 12 0.87 6.12 16.92
N PHE A 13 -0.37 5.66 17.06
CA PHE A 13 -1.05 4.81 16.08
C PHE A 13 -1.56 5.62 14.90
N HIS A 14 -1.24 5.16 13.70
CA HIS A 14 -1.72 5.71 12.44
C HIS A 14 -2.51 4.66 11.66
N ASN A 15 -3.44 5.10 10.82
CA ASN A 15 -4.26 4.22 10.01
C ASN A 15 -3.52 3.87 8.71
N TYR A 16 -3.29 2.58 8.47
CA TYR A 16 -2.78 2.07 7.20
C TYR A 16 -3.85 1.18 6.57
N ALA A 17 -4.22 1.47 5.31
CA ALA A 17 -5.28 0.72 4.64
C ALA A 17 -4.94 0.41 3.19
N ILE A 18 -5.48 -0.72 2.72
CA ILE A 18 -5.46 -1.13 1.32
C ILE A 18 -6.91 -1.21 0.86
N LEU A 19 -7.28 -0.38 -0.11
CA LEU A 19 -8.50 -0.56 -0.87
C LEU A 19 -8.15 -1.36 -2.12
N TRP A 20 -8.82 -2.49 -2.31
CA TRP A 20 -8.60 -3.35 -3.47
C TRP A 20 -9.96 -3.80 -4.03
N ASN A 21 -10.18 -3.46 -5.30
CA ASN A 21 -11.36 -3.86 -6.06
C ASN A 21 -10.91 -4.31 -7.48
N PRO A 22 -11.82 -4.83 -8.33
CA PRO A 22 -11.46 -5.33 -9.65
C PRO A 22 -10.86 -4.30 -10.64
N SER A 23 -10.87 -3.02 -10.30
CA SER A 23 -10.41 -1.91 -11.15
C SER A 23 -9.13 -1.23 -10.64
N GLU A 24 -8.85 -1.27 -9.35
CA GLU A 24 -7.69 -0.58 -8.77
C GLU A 24 -7.29 -1.09 -7.38
N ILE A 25 -6.05 -0.77 -7.00
CA ILE A 25 -5.55 -0.85 -5.62
C ILE A 25 -5.14 0.55 -5.19
N ILE A 26 -5.52 0.95 -3.98
CA ILE A 26 -5.13 2.23 -3.39
C ILE A 26 -4.56 1.97 -2.00
N PHE A 27 -3.40 2.57 -1.73
CA PHE A 27 -2.73 2.51 -0.44
C PHE A 27 -2.95 3.83 0.30
N TYR A 28 -3.37 3.75 1.56
CA TYR A 28 -3.66 4.91 2.39
C TYR A 28 -2.79 4.95 3.64
N VAL A 29 -2.48 6.16 4.07
CA VAL A 29 -1.95 6.50 5.40
C VAL A 29 -2.81 7.64 5.94
N ASP A 30 -3.51 7.42 7.06
CA ASP A 30 -4.45 8.38 7.66
C ASP A 30 -5.44 8.99 6.66
N ASP A 31 -6.10 8.12 5.90
CA ASP A 31 -7.05 8.48 4.82
C ASP A 31 -6.44 9.28 3.64
N VAL A 32 -5.12 9.53 3.65
CA VAL A 32 -4.38 10.13 2.54
C VAL A 32 -3.90 9.03 1.58
N PRO A 33 -4.35 9.01 0.32
CA PRO A 33 -3.83 8.07 -0.66
C PRO A 33 -2.37 8.40 -0.99
N ILE A 34 -1.48 7.41 -0.87
CA ILE A 34 -0.05 7.58 -1.19
C ILE A 34 0.31 6.96 -2.55
N ARG A 35 -0.46 5.97 -2.99
CA ARG A 35 -0.27 5.26 -4.25
C ARG A 35 -1.61 4.74 -4.76
N ARG A 36 -1.84 4.93 -6.05
CA ARG A 36 -2.91 4.29 -6.83
C ARG A 36 -2.28 3.36 -7.86
N TYR A 37 -2.80 2.14 -7.97
CA TYR A 37 -2.41 1.14 -8.94
C TYR A 37 -3.65 0.69 -9.73
N PRO A 38 -3.96 1.34 -10.87
CA PRO A 38 -5.10 0.95 -11.69
C PRO A 38 -4.82 -0.38 -12.39
N ARG A 39 -5.86 -1.19 -12.61
CA ARG A 39 -5.79 -2.36 -13.48
C ARG A 39 -5.60 -1.89 -14.92
N LYS A 40 -4.37 -2.01 -15.43
CA LYS A 40 -4.05 -1.79 -16.85
C LYS A 40 -4.16 -3.07 -17.68
N SER A 41 -3.83 -4.23 -17.10
CA SER A 41 -4.01 -5.54 -17.72
C SER A 41 -4.18 -6.64 -16.68
N ASP A 42 -4.65 -7.81 -17.10
CA ASP A 42 -4.82 -8.98 -16.23
C ASP A 42 -3.48 -9.60 -15.84
N ALA A 43 -2.46 -9.41 -16.67
CA ALA A 43 -1.10 -9.90 -16.42
C ALA A 43 -0.40 -9.11 -15.30
N THR A 44 -0.76 -7.84 -15.09
CA THR A 44 -0.12 -6.98 -14.09
C THR A 44 -0.99 -6.76 -12.84
N PHE A 45 -2.24 -7.22 -12.81
CA PHE A 45 -3.15 -6.95 -11.71
C PHE A 45 -3.57 -8.21 -10.94
N PRO A 46 -3.62 -8.18 -9.59
CA PRO A 46 -4.06 -9.34 -8.81
C PRO A 46 -5.57 -9.55 -8.93
N LEU A 47 -5.96 -10.72 -9.46
CA LEU A 47 -7.35 -11.11 -9.71
C LEU A 47 -7.83 -12.32 -8.91
N ARG A 48 -6.96 -12.90 -8.06
CA ARG A 48 -7.28 -14.08 -7.25
C ARG A 48 -7.54 -13.69 -5.80
N PRO A 49 -8.41 -14.42 -5.07
CA PRO A 49 -8.60 -14.24 -3.64
C PRO A 49 -7.27 -14.16 -2.87
N MET A 50 -7.22 -13.29 -1.86
CA MET A 50 -6.04 -13.11 -1.02
C MET A 50 -6.41 -13.19 0.47
N TRP A 51 -5.40 -13.49 1.28
CA TRP A 51 -5.46 -13.43 2.73
C TRP A 51 -4.72 -12.18 3.21
N VAL A 52 -5.15 -11.64 4.35
CA VAL A 52 -4.46 -10.54 5.02
C VAL A 52 -3.45 -11.11 6.01
N TYR A 53 -2.24 -10.56 6.02
CA TYR A 53 -1.16 -10.96 6.93
C TYR A 53 -0.54 -9.72 7.59
N GLY A 54 0.04 -9.91 8.77
CA GLY A 54 0.91 -8.97 9.45
C GLY A 54 2.03 -9.74 10.16
N SER A 55 3.27 -9.26 10.06
CA SER A 55 4.42 -9.92 10.67
C SER A 55 5.52 -8.91 11.02
N ILE A 56 6.34 -9.28 12.00
CA ILE A 56 7.61 -8.64 12.33
C ILE A 56 8.67 -9.71 12.13
N TRP A 57 9.67 -9.45 11.30
CA TRP A 57 10.69 -10.45 10.95
C TRP A 57 12.01 -9.77 10.56
N ASP A 58 13.10 -10.52 10.62
CA ASP A 58 14.44 -10.04 10.27
C ASP A 58 14.69 -10.07 8.77
N ALA A 59 14.79 -8.89 8.18
CA ALA A 59 15.08 -8.67 6.77
C ALA A 59 16.44 -7.98 6.54
N SER A 60 17.44 -8.30 7.37
CA SER A 60 18.78 -7.69 7.37
C SER A 60 19.49 -7.68 6.02
N SER A 61 19.13 -8.58 5.10
CA SER A 61 19.72 -8.64 3.75
C SER A 61 19.34 -7.45 2.85
N TRP A 62 18.28 -6.69 3.15
CA TRP A 62 17.83 -5.61 2.27
C TRP A 62 17.11 -4.43 2.94
N ALA A 63 16.60 -4.57 4.17
CA ALA A 63 15.65 -3.61 4.75
C ALA A 63 16.21 -2.20 4.94
N THR A 64 17.36 -2.06 5.62
CA THR A 64 17.92 -0.76 6.01
C THR A 64 19.11 -0.41 5.13
N GLU A 65 19.00 0.69 4.36
CA GLU A 65 20.03 1.16 3.43
C GLU A 65 20.50 0.05 2.45
N GLY A 66 19.55 -0.72 1.92
CA GLY A 66 19.84 -1.82 1.01
C GLY A 66 20.60 -2.99 1.65
N GLY A 67 20.50 -3.16 2.97
CA GLY A 67 21.18 -4.23 3.73
C GLY A 67 22.53 -3.81 4.33
N LYS A 68 22.90 -2.52 4.23
CA LYS A 68 24.12 -1.99 4.84
C LYS A 68 24.11 -2.09 6.36
N TYR A 69 22.96 -1.84 6.99
CA TYR A 69 22.78 -1.95 8.44
C TYR A 69 21.89 -3.17 8.75
N LYS A 70 22.39 -4.06 9.60
CA LYS A 70 21.71 -5.33 9.98
C LYS A 70 21.01 -5.19 11.32
N ALA A 71 20.09 -6.09 11.61
CA ALA A 71 19.44 -6.16 12.90
C ALA A 71 20.48 -6.40 14.01
N ASP A 72 20.48 -5.52 15.00
CA ASP A 72 21.28 -5.66 16.20
C ASP A 72 20.39 -6.13 17.34
N TYR A 73 20.53 -7.41 17.70
CA TYR A 73 19.70 -8.07 18.69
C TYR A 73 20.02 -7.65 20.13
N GLU A 74 21.04 -6.83 20.38
CA GLU A 74 21.22 -6.17 21.69
C GLU A 74 20.05 -5.23 22.02
N TYR A 75 19.36 -4.70 21.00
CA TYR A 75 18.18 -3.83 21.16
C TYR A 75 16.84 -4.58 21.24
N GLN A 76 16.85 -5.90 21.41
CA GLN A 76 15.62 -6.68 21.49
C GLN A 76 14.81 -6.38 22.78
N PRO A 77 13.47 -6.54 22.77
CA PRO A 77 12.61 -7.01 21.67
C PRO A 77 12.18 -5.91 20.68
N PHE A 78 12.02 -6.30 19.41
CA PHE A 78 11.39 -5.45 18.38
C PHE A 78 9.88 -5.65 18.38
N ILE A 79 9.11 -4.63 18.77
CA ILE A 79 7.67 -4.74 19.01
C ILE A 79 6.90 -3.89 18.00
N GLY A 80 5.95 -4.52 17.31
CA GLY A 80 4.93 -3.88 16.49
C GLY A 80 3.57 -4.05 17.17
N ARG A 81 2.80 -2.97 17.24
CA ARG A 81 1.49 -2.93 17.90
C ARG A 81 0.42 -2.67 16.84
N TYR A 82 -0.64 -3.48 16.86
CA TYR A 82 -1.76 -3.37 15.94
C TYR A 82 -3.05 -3.20 16.74
N ARG A 83 -3.91 -2.29 16.31
CA ARG A 83 -5.24 -2.07 16.90
C ARG A 83 -6.22 -1.63 15.82
N ASP A 84 -7.49 -1.51 16.19
CA ASP A 84 -8.55 -0.96 15.34
C ASP A 84 -8.65 -1.65 13.97
N PHE A 85 -8.60 -2.99 13.96
CA PHE A 85 -8.69 -3.78 12.72
C PHE A 85 -10.01 -3.50 11.98
N LYS A 86 -9.89 -3.01 10.74
CA LYS A 86 -11.02 -2.74 9.85
C LYS A 86 -10.99 -3.72 8.68
N LEU A 87 -12.08 -4.46 8.50
CA LEU A 87 -12.27 -5.37 7.37
C LEU A 87 -13.57 -4.99 6.66
N GLY A 88 -13.43 -4.36 5.48
CA GLY A 88 -14.53 -4.13 4.55
C GLY A 88 -14.20 -4.82 3.24
N GLY A 89 -14.96 -5.86 2.89
CA GLY A 89 -14.67 -6.62 1.67
C GLY A 89 -15.53 -7.87 1.53
N CYS A 90 -15.32 -8.58 0.42
CA CYS A 90 -16.09 -9.76 0.06
C CYS A 90 -15.30 -11.03 0.34
N LYS A 91 -15.89 -11.94 1.14
CA LYS A 91 -15.30 -13.24 1.41
C LYS A 91 -15.34 -14.10 0.14
N ALA A 92 -14.22 -14.70 -0.23
CA ALA A 92 -14.12 -15.49 -1.46
C ALA A 92 -15.06 -16.72 -1.49
N SER A 93 -15.35 -17.31 -0.32
CA SER A 93 -16.22 -18.49 -0.20
C SER A 93 -17.71 -18.15 -0.24
N SER A 94 -18.08 -16.89 -0.03
CA SER A 94 -19.46 -16.45 -0.21
C SER A 94 -19.62 -16.08 -1.67
N GLY A 95 -20.08 -17.02 -2.51
CA GLY A 95 -20.55 -16.75 -3.87
C GLY A 95 -21.80 -15.85 -3.93
N SER A 96 -21.98 -14.98 -2.93
CA SER A 96 -23.08 -14.04 -2.85
C SER A 96 -22.83 -12.90 -3.83
N ALA A 97 -23.68 -12.83 -4.85
CA ALA A 97 -23.75 -11.70 -5.78
C ALA A 97 -24.09 -10.37 -5.08
N SER A 98 -24.48 -10.38 -3.80
CA SER A 98 -24.84 -9.17 -3.05
C SER A 98 -23.64 -8.43 -2.44
N CYS A 99 -22.44 -9.03 -2.45
CA CYS A 99 -21.28 -8.38 -1.86
C CYS A 99 -20.61 -7.43 -2.87
N SER A 100 -20.58 -6.14 -2.52
CA SER A 100 -19.80 -5.15 -3.25
C SER A 100 -18.55 -4.79 -2.42
N PRO A 101 -17.33 -4.89 -2.98
CA PRO A 101 -16.15 -4.39 -2.29
C PRO A 101 -16.30 -2.88 -2.02
N PRO A 102 -15.70 -2.36 -0.94
CA PRO A 102 -15.75 -0.93 -0.67
C PRO A 102 -15.10 -0.15 -1.81
N TRP A 103 -15.77 0.90 -2.24
CA TRP A 103 -15.25 1.87 -3.19
C TRP A 103 -14.59 3.03 -2.44
N SER A 104 -13.67 3.74 -3.11
CA SER A 104 -13.00 4.92 -2.56
C SER A 104 -13.97 6.03 -2.18
N GLN A 105 -15.16 6.04 -2.78
CA GLN A 105 -16.26 6.95 -2.46
C GLN A 105 -17.60 6.19 -2.38
N PRO A 106 -18.44 6.43 -1.35
CA PRO A 106 -19.75 5.78 -1.22
C PRO A 106 -20.74 6.19 -2.33
N SER A 107 -20.64 7.44 -2.79
CA SER A 107 -21.50 8.05 -3.80
C SER A 107 -20.66 9.02 -4.62
N GLY A 108 -20.29 8.67 -5.85
CA GLY A 108 -19.42 9.50 -6.69
C GLY A 108 -18.82 8.79 -7.89
N PRO A 109 -18.03 9.49 -8.72
CA PRO A 109 -17.25 8.89 -9.79
C PRO A 109 -16.37 7.76 -9.25
N ARG A 110 -16.19 6.68 -10.03
CA ARG A 110 -15.26 5.60 -9.66
C ARG A 110 -13.83 6.17 -9.58
N GLY A 111 -13.16 5.96 -8.46
CA GLY A 111 -11.76 6.37 -8.24
C GLY A 111 -11.59 7.44 -7.16
N LEU A 112 -10.40 8.04 -7.11
CA LEU A 112 -10.08 9.12 -6.18
C LEU A 112 -10.75 10.44 -6.59
N SER A 113 -11.20 11.22 -5.61
CA SER A 113 -11.63 12.60 -5.83
C SER A 113 -10.46 13.50 -6.26
N SER A 114 -10.73 14.66 -6.85
CA SER A 114 -9.67 15.64 -7.19
C SER A 114 -8.86 16.07 -5.98
N GLN A 115 -9.48 16.18 -4.80
CA GLN A 115 -8.80 16.50 -3.54
C GLN A 115 -7.88 15.36 -3.10
N GLN A 116 -8.35 14.12 -3.23
CA GLN A 116 -7.54 12.93 -2.94
C GLN A 116 -6.35 12.81 -3.90
N TYR A 117 -6.53 13.10 -5.19
CA TYR A 117 -5.43 13.18 -6.14
C TYR A 117 -4.42 14.27 -5.77
N ALA A 118 -4.89 15.47 -5.42
CA ALA A 118 -4.00 16.56 -5.00
C ALA A 118 -3.20 16.21 -3.74
N ALA A 119 -3.82 15.53 -2.77
CA ALA A 119 -3.14 15.04 -1.57
C ALA A 119 -2.10 13.97 -1.92
N MET A 120 -2.44 13.01 -2.78
CA MET A 120 -1.49 12.00 -3.27
C MET A 120 -0.31 12.62 -4.00
N ASP A 121 -0.56 13.60 -4.88
CA ASP A 121 0.49 14.32 -5.60
C ASP A 121 1.42 15.06 -4.64
N TRP A 122 0.87 15.70 -3.60
CA TRP A 122 1.67 16.35 -2.57
C TRP A 122 2.55 15.34 -1.83
N VAL A 123 2.01 14.19 -1.43
CA VAL A 123 2.81 13.12 -0.79
C VAL A 123 3.92 12.64 -1.74
N GLN A 124 3.58 12.38 -3.00
CA GLN A 124 4.55 11.87 -3.97
C GLN A 124 5.63 12.89 -4.32
N ARG A 125 5.34 14.19 -4.31
CA ARG A 125 6.33 15.23 -4.57
C ARG A 125 7.27 15.47 -3.39
N ASN A 126 6.76 15.37 -2.16
CA ASN A 126 7.52 15.77 -0.98
C ASN A 126 8.18 14.60 -0.22
N TYR A 127 7.62 13.39 -0.31
CA TYR A 127 8.04 12.27 0.55
C TYR A 127 8.47 11.01 -0.20
N LYS A 128 8.22 10.91 -1.52
CA LYS A 128 8.65 9.75 -2.32
C LYS A 128 10.16 9.77 -2.53
N VAL A 129 10.82 8.70 -2.12
CA VAL A 129 12.29 8.55 -2.28
C VAL A 129 12.68 7.50 -3.31
N TYR A 130 11.74 6.65 -3.72
CA TYR A 130 11.98 5.66 -4.77
C TYR A 130 10.71 5.38 -5.55
N ASP A 131 10.84 5.29 -6.87
CA ASP A 131 9.78 4.86 -7.78
C ASP A 131 10.35 3.91 -8.83
N TYR A 132 9.77 2.72 -8.95
CA TYR A 132 10.27 1.69 -9.85
C TYR A 132 9.98 2.04 -11.32
N CYS A 133 8.91 2.80 -11.60
CA CYS A 133 8.61 3.29 -12.94
C CYS A 133 9.58 4.39 -13.40
N SER A 134 10.25 5.08 -12.48
CA SER A 134 11.23 6.13 -12.79
C SER A 134 12.68 5.66 -12.66
N ASP A 135 12.90 4.41 -12.26
CA ASP A 135 14.22 3.83 -12.05
C ASP A 135 14.79 3.31 -13.37
N PRO A 136 15.80 3.97 -13.98
CA PRO A 136 16.33 3.58 -15.28
C PRO A 136 17.13 2.27 -15.25
N SER A 137 17.46 1.74 -14.06
CA SER A 137 18.14 0.45 -13.92
C SER A 137 17.20 -0.74 -14.06
N ARG A 138 15.88 -0.51 -14.07
CA ARG A 138 14.87 -1.54 -14.23
C ARG A 138 14.60 -1.80 -15.71
N ASP A 139 14.38 -3.06 -16.04
CA ASP A 139 13.82 -3.42 -17.34
C ASP A 139 12.31 -3.17 -17.34
N HIS A 140 11.90 -2.04 -17.92
CA HIS A 140 10.49 -1.65 -17.98
C HIS A 140 9.65 -2.55 -18.89
N THR A 141 10.26 -3.39 -19.73
CA THR A 141 9.51 -4.36 -20.54
C THR A 141 8.80 -5.42 -19.69
N LEU A 142 9.30 -5.67 -18.48
CA LEU A 142 8.72 -6.60 -17.51
C LEU A 142 7.64 -5.97 -16.62
N ILE A 143 7.51 -4.64 -16.65
CA ILE A 143 6.57 -3.85 -15.83
C ILE A 143 5.79 -2.85 -16.72
N PRO A 144 5.03 -3.36 -17.72
CA PRO A 144 4.36 -2.52 -18.72
C PRO A 144 3.20 -1.70 -18.15
N GLU A 145 2.92 -1.80 -16.85
CA GLU A 145 1.95 -0.94 -16.20
C GLU A 145 2.51 0.42 -15.76
N CYS A 146 3.83 0.61 -15.83
CA CYS A 146 4.39 1.94 -15.96
C CYS A 146 3.88 2.49 -17.31
#